data_AF-A0A7X9DVC2-F1
#
_entry.id   AF-A0A7X9DVC2-F1
#
_cell.length_a   1.000
_cell.length_b   1.000
_cell.length_c   1.000
_cell.angle_alpha   90.00
_cell.angle_beta   90.00
_cell.angle_gamma   90.00
#
_symmetry.space_group_name_H-M   'P 1'
#
loop_
_entity.id
_entity.type
_entity.pdbx_description
1 polymer ?
#
loop_
_entity_poly.entity_id
_entity_poly.type
_entity_poly.pdbx_seq_one_letter_code
_entity_poly.pdbx_strand_id
1 'polypeptide(L)'
;MRARRDHAPLVLVLLALSGLCPSPAGAAEVALVEDADGSINNAIVTPNVYLSKAACAFYQSHPDRYDALFVFTSIPQNFMTNVQQGWTVKQYQQGIGRVAYDQTAAFCSGSGRLRMTVKMGDLNILPADPDDRYTGIPFYALSGIQLMGHEFGHHWLAAVTFQKEDGIRHCLLRGFEPSGEPQSGDCDGYQPGSFNQHWSYYFNSGSLMYGSMIEDQGGGSFRLTYANPKYSPLDQYLMGLRAPEEVGPLFLVDTGDLSGSASLPIQPGQSATVQGVRVDFTVQDIIRAEGPRVPEREPCHWKAAFLIVHAAGTPPSAADIERVERYRLRWERFYDEATDQRGSFDTTLAGTGAGTPTCPAGETPDGGLDGGYDGAADAGDDAGADAADGGADAGADPGSDASVDGGADAGRDAGEDAGSDAGLDAGGDSGAGSGSGCGCGSVGGPAGLLSLGLLLGLRRRR
;
A
#
# COMPACT_ATOMS: atom_id res chain seq x y z
N MET A 1 72.53 56.04 3.29
CA MET A 1 71.14 55.53 3.32
C MET A 1 70.46 55.83 1.99
N ARG A 2 70.10 54.79 1.20
CA ARG A 2 69.08 54.75 0.12
C ARG A 2 69.31 53.44 -0.66
N ALA A 3 68.71 52.34 -0.20
CA ALA A 3 68.64 51.12 -1.01
C ALA A 3 67.54 51.31 -2.07
N ARG A 4 67.80 50.84 -3.30
CA ARG A 4 66.74 50.72 -4.32
C ARG A 4 65.85 49.53 -3.95
N ARG A 5 64.56 49.60 -4.29
CA ARG A 5 63.68 48.44 -4.38
C ARG A 5 63.31 48.28 -5.84
N ASP A 6 63.53 47.10 -6.38
CA ASP A 6 63.22 46.79 -7.77
C ASP A 6 61.72 46.51 -7.94
N HIS A 7 61.17 46.92 -9.08
CA HIS A 7 59.75 46.71 -9.40
C HIS A 7 59.55 45.35 -10.06
N ALA A 8 59.11 44.36 -9.27
CA ALA A 8 58.49 43.16 -9.83
C ALA A 8 57.08 43.49 -10.36
N PRO A 9 56.66 42.96 -11.53
CA PRO A 9 55.30 43.16 -12.02
C PRO A 9 54.32 42.36 -11.17
N LEU A 10 53.26 43.03 -10.68
CA LEU A 10 52.17 42.37 -9.98
C LEU A 10 51.37 41.54 -10.98
N VAL A 11 51.60 40.22 -11.02
CA VAL A 11 50.72 39.29 -11.72
C VAL A 11 49.40 39.25 -10.96
N LEU A 12 48.42 40.01 -11.45
CA LEU A 12 47.05 39.95 -10.96
C LEU A 12 46.45 38.60 -11.37
N VAL A 13 46.63 37.60 -10.52
CA VAL A 13 45.86 36.36 -10.61
C VAL A 13 44.40 36.74 -10.39
N LEU A 14 43.61 36.79 -11.48
CA LEU A 14 42.17 36.72 -11.36
C LEU A 14 41.86 35.34 -10.78
N LEU A 15 41.69 35.30 -9.46
CA LEU A 15 40.80 34.34 -8.84
C LEU A 15 39.47 34.47 -9.57
N ALA A 16 39.18 33.49 -10.41
CA ALA A 16 37.85 33.31 -10.95
C ALA A 16 36.95 32.99 -9.75
N LEU A 17 36.34 34.05 -9.20
CA LEU A 17 35.09 33.94 -8.47
C LEU A 17 34.12 33.28 -9.45
N SER A 18 34.05 31.95 -9.37
CA SER A 18 32.98 31.15 -9.93
C SER A 18 31.71 31.62 -9.25
N GLY A 19 31.11 32.67 -9.81
CA GLY A 19 29.91 33.27 -9.28
C GLY A 19 28.89 32.17 -9.11
N LEU A 20 28.24 32.13 -7.94
CA LEU A 20 27.10 31.25 -7.74
C LEU A 20 26.10 31.62 -8.80
N CYS A 21 26.00 30.80 -9.84
CA CYS A 21 24.87 30.85 -10.75
C CYS A 21 23.68 30.48 -9.87
N PRO A 22 22.73 31.39 -9.60
CA PRO A 22 21.52 30.98 -8.89
C PRO A 22 20.87 29.92 -9.75
N SER A 23 20.66 28.72 -9.19
CA SER A 23 19.92 27.66 -9.88
C SER A 23 18.63 28.25 -10.42
N PRO A 24 18.26 27.99 -11.69
CA PRO A 24 17.05 28.56 -12.25
C PRO A 24 15.86 28.16 -11.38
N ALA A 25 15.03 29.14 -11.01
CA ALA A 25 13.81 28.88 -10.27
C ALA A 25 12.90 27.98 -11.13
N GLY A 26 12.63 26.77 -10.65
CA GLY A 26 11.92 25.74 -11.42
C GLY A 26 12.85 24.85 -12.25
N ALA A 27 13.60 23.97 -11.59
CA ALA A 27 13.76 22.63 -12.15
C ALA A 27 12.37 21.95 -12.14
N ALA A 28 12.09 21.08 -13.11
CA ALA A 28 10.84 20.33 -13.12
C ALA A 28 10.93 19.18 -12.10
N GLU A 29 10.20 19.29 -10.99
CA GLU A 29 10.10 18.24 -9.96
C GLU A 29 9.14 17.10 -10.36
N VAL A 30 8.63 17.13 -11.60
CA VAL A 30 7.89 16.04 -12.24
C VAL A 30 8.83 15.35 -13.24
N ALA A 31 9.09 14.07 -13.02
CA ALA A 31 9.96 13.28 -13.88
C ALA A 31 9.23 12.86 -15.16
N LEU A 32 9.91 12.98 -16.30
CA LEU A 32 9.39 12.56 -17.61
C LEU A 32 9.99 11.20 -17.98
N VAL A 33 9.14 10.26 -18.36
CA VAL A 33 9.52 8.88 -18.70
C VAL A 33 9.05 8.58 -20.13
N GLU A 34 10.00 8.47 -21.05
CA GLU A 34 9.71 8.14 -22.44
C GLU A 34 9.50 6.62 -22.60
N ASP A 35 8.33 6.23 -23.10
CA ASP A 35 8.01 4.87 -23.51
C ASP A 35 8.62 4.57 -24.88
N ALA A 36 9.96 4.53 -24.91
CA ALA A 36 10.79 4.56 -26.12
C ALA A 36 10.56 3.38 -27.08
N ASP A 37 10.14 2.22 -26.56
CA ASP A 37 9.80 1.01 -27.33
C ASP A 37 8.29 0.67 -27.30
N GLY A 38 7.47 1.53 -26.67
CA GLY A 38 6.03 1.29 -26.45
C GLY A 38 5.73 0.20 -25.41
N SER A 39 6.74 -0.41 -24.78
CA SER A 39 6.54 -1.57 -23.92
C SER A 39 5.97 -1.24 -22.54
N ILE A 40 6.03 0.02 -22.10
CA ILE A 40 5.36 0.49 -20.87
C ILE A 40 3.85 0.51 -21.13
N ASN A 41 3.38 1.24 -22.15
CA ASN A 41 1.96 1.36 -22.47
C ASN A 41 1.34 0.04 -22.94
N ASN A 42 2.10 -0.82 -23.64
CA ASN A 42 1.64 -2.18 -23.95
C ASN A 42 1.31 -3.02 -22.70
N ALA A 43 1.84 -2.67 -21.52
CA ALA A 43 1.55 -3.32 -20.24
C ALA A 43 0.41 -2.66 -19.43
N ILE A 44 -0.28 -1.63 -19.95
CA ILE A 44 -1.24 -0.80 -19.18
C ILE A 44 -2.38 -1.59 -18.48
N VAL A 45 -2.77 -2.74 -19.04
CA VAL A 45 -3.78 -3.67 -18.48
C VAL A 45 -3.24 -4.63 -17.40
N THR A 46 -1.92 -4.63 -17.17
CA THR A 46 -1.22 -5.49 -16.21
C THR A 46 -0.44 -4.57 -15.25
N PRO A 47 -1.10 -4.03 -14.20
CA PRO A 47 -0.68 -2.79 -13.55
C PRO A 47 0.70 -2.89 -12.90
N ASN A 48 1.00 -4.04 -12.32
CA ASN A 48 2.31 -4.34 -11.74
C ASN A 48 3.43 -4.33 -12.78
N VAL A 49 3.18 -4.78 -14.01
CA VAL A 49 4.17 -4.77 -15.12
C VAL A 49 4.29 -3.37 -15.72
N TYR A 50 3.19 -2.61 -15.84
CA TYR A 50 3.23 -1.20 -16.21
C TYR A 50 4.08 -0.38 -15.23
N LEU A 51 3.82 -0.51 -13.93
CA LEU A 51 4.53 0.23 -12.88
C LEU A 51 5.99 -0.23 -12.70
N SER A 52 6.25 -1.54 -12.81
CA SER A 52 7.61 -2.11 -12.88
C SER A 52 8.43 -1.48 -14.01
N LYS A 53 7.88 -1.44 -15.23
CA LYS A 53 8.55 -0.85 -16.39
C LYS A 53 8.77 0.66 -16.24
N ALA A 54 7.77 1.39 -15.74
CA ALA A 54 7.89 2.83 -15.49
C ALA A 54 8.97 3.14 -14.43
N ALA A 55 9.04 2.37 -13.35
CA ALA A 55 10.09 2.47 -12.34
C ALA A 55 11.48 2.15 -12.92
N CYS A 56 11.61 1.05 -13.66
CA CYS A 56 12.86 0.67 -14.34
C CYS A 56 13.32 1.67 -15.41
N ALA A 57 12.44 2.44 -16.03
CA ALA A 57 12.80 3.53 -16.93
C ALA A 57 13.23 4.80 -16.14
N PHE A 58 12.53 5.14 -15.07
CA PHE A 58 12.85 6.25 -14.17
C PHE A 58 14.23 6.11 -13.51
N TYR A 59 14.55 4.92 -12.98
CA TYR A 59 15.82 4.65 -12.29
C TYR A 59 17.06 4.60 -13.21
N GLN A 60 16.90 4.70 -14.54
CA GLN A 60 18.04 4.88 -15.47
C GLN A 60 18.62 6.31 -15.41
N SER A 61 17.83 7.28 -14.95
CA SER A 61 18.21 8.69 -14.88
C SER A 61 18.10 9.30 -13.48
N HIS A 62 17.39 8.64 -12.56
CA HIS A 62 17.16 9.11 -11.20
C HIS A 62 17.75 8.12 -10.17
N PRO A 63 18.38 8.61 -9.08
CA PRO A 63 18.92 7.74 -8.03
C PRO A 63 17.81 6.97 -7.31
N ASP A 64 18.08 5.72 -6.93
CA ASP A 64 17.12 4.89 -6.19
C ASP A 64 17.07 5.27 -4.70
N ARG A 65 16.19 6.23 -4.39
CA ARG A 65 16.03 6.83 -3.06
C ARG A 65 14.60 7.28 -2.77
N TYR A 66 13.60 6.56 -3.30
CA TYR A 66 12.18 6.90 -3.16
C TYR A 66 11.42 5.73 -2.54
N ASP A 67 10.49 6.04 -1.64
CA ASP A 67 9.61 5.09 -0.97
C ASP A 67 8.35 4.83 -1.81
N ALA A 68 7.91 5.83 -2.59
CA ALA A 68 6.76 5.72 -3.50
C ALA A 68 7.01 6.34 -4.88
N LEU A 69 6.32 5.84 -5.92
CA LEU A 69 6.25 6.48 -7.24
C LEU A 69 4.78 6.66 -7.66
N PHE A 70 4.37 7.89 -7.98
CA PHE A 70 3.04 8.19 -8.54
C PHE A 70 3.15 8.34 -10.06
N VAL A 71 2.53 7.43 -10.81
CA VAL A 71 2.74 7.26 -12.25
C VAL A 71 1.48 7.64 -13.04
N PHE A 72 1.55 8.81 -13.67
CA PHE A 72 0.58 9.34 -14.60
C PHE A 72 0.98 9.00 -16.04
N THR A 73 0.09 9.19 -17.01
CA THR A 73 0.44 9.15 -18.43
C THR A 73 -0.24 10.24 -19.24
N SER A 74 0.47 10.74 -20.27
CA SER A 74 -0.09 11.58 -21.33
C SER A 74 -0.54 10.76 -22.56
N ILE A 75 -0.34 9.44 -22.54
CA ILE A 75 -0.78 8.52 -23.60
C ILE A 75 -2.28 8.25 -23.40
N PRO A 76 -3.18 8.63 -24.36
CA PRO A 76 -4.61 8.55 -24.15
C PRO A 76 -5.12 7.13 -23.85
N GLN A 77 -5.98 7.00 -22.84
CA GLN A 77 -6.52 5.72 -22.39
C GLN A 77 -8.03 5.61 -22.63
N ASN A 78 -8.55 4.38 -22.54
CA ASN A 78 -9.99 4.11 -22.57
C ASN A 78 -10.44 3.55 -21.20
N PHE A 79 -11.75 3.39 -21.00
CA PHE A 79 -12.33 2.94 -19.73
C PHE A 79 -11.74 1.61 -19.21
N MET A 80 -11.37 0.67 -20.09
CA MET A 80 -10.77 -0.62 -19.69
C MET A 80 -9.29 -0.53 -19.32
N THR A 81 -8.58 0.52 -19.75
CA THR A 81 -7.14 0.70 -19.48
C THR A 81 -6.88 1.76 -18.40
N ASN A 82 -7.77 2.74 -18.24
CA ASN A 82 -7.68 3.84 -17.28
C ASN A 82 -8.19 3.50 -15.87
N VAL A 83 -7.83 2.33 -15.34
CA VAL A 83 -8.09 1.98 -13.94
C VAL A 83 -6.96 2.52 -13.07
N GLN A 84 -7.29 3.34 -12.07
CA GLN A 84 -6.38 3.82 -11.03
C GLN A 84 -6.13 2.70 -10.03
N GLN A 85 -4.86 2.41 -9.72
CA GLN A 85 -4.48 1.21 -8.96
C GLN A 85 -3.19 1.42 -8.16
N GLY A 86 -3.29 1.28 -6.83
CA GLY A 86 -2.15 1.13 -5.93
C GLY A 86 -1.52 -0.25 -6.01
N TRP A 87 -0.19 -0.32 -6.09
CA TRP A 87 0.57 -1.57 -6.10
C TRP A 87 1.72 -1.52 -5.09
N THR A 88 1.66 -2.37 -4.06
CA THR A 88 2.77 -2.56 -3.12
C THR A 88 3.92 -3.30 -3.82
N VAL A 89 5.12 -2.76 -3.70
CA VAL A 89 6.37 -3.36 -4.21
C VAL A 89 7.03 -4.20 -3.13
N LYS A 90 6.94 -3.78 -1.86
CA LYS A 90 7.59 -4.45 -0.72
C LYS A 90 6.72 -4.37 0.53
N GLN A 91 6.42 -5.49 1.14
CA GLN A 91 5.71 -5.61 2.41
C GLN A 91 6.59 -6.38 3.41
N TYR A 92 6.85 -5.82 4.59
CA TYR A 92 7.52 -6.52 5.70
C TYR A 92 6.73 -6.44 7.02
N GLN A 93 5.64 -5.67 7.01
CA GLN A 93 4.80 -5.34 8.15
C GLN A 93 3.92 -6.54 8.54
N GLN A 94 3.83 -6.81 9.85
CA GLN A 94 2.98 -7.83 10.45
C GLN A 94 1.85 -7.17 11.25
N GLY A 95 0.82 -7.93 11.64
CA GLY A 95 -0.34 -7.39 12.39
C GLY A 95 -1.29 -6.50 11.58
N ILE A 96 -1.23 -6.58 10.24
CA ILE A 96 -2.03 -5.75 9.32
C ILE A 96 -2.84 -6.56 8.29
N GLY A 97 -3.04 -7.87 8.49
CA GLY A 97 -3.79 -8.73 7.56
C GLY A 97 -3.10 -8.97 6.21
N ARG A 98 -1.80 -8.66 6.09
CA ARG A 98 -1.01 -8.80 4.86
C ARG A 98 0.20 -9.70 5.08
N VAL A 99 0.54 -10.48 4.06
CA VAL A 99 1.77 -11.30 4.03
C VAL A 99 2.97 -10.47 3.58
N ALA A 100 4.15 -10.78 4.12
CA ALA A 100 5.40 -10.15 3.72
C ALA A 100 5.89 -10.66 2.35
N TYR A 101 6.45 -9.76 1.53
CA TYR A 101 7.10 -10.05 0.25
C TYR A 101 7.98 -8.88 -0.21
N ASP A 102 8.90 -9.13 -1.14
CA ASP A 102 9.72 -8.09 -1.77
C ASP A 102 9.78 -8.30 -3.29
N GLN A 103 9.43 -7.28 -4.06
CA GLN A 103 9.53 -7.23 -5.52
C GLN A 103 10.40 -6.06 -6.01
N THR A 104 11.16 -5.39 -5.13
CA THR A 104 11.99 -4.21 -5.47
C THR A 104 12.92 -4.45 -6.65
N ALA A 105 13.53 -5.63 -6.75
CA ALA A 105 14.34 -6.06 -7.89
C ALA A 105 13.57 -6.05 -9.23
N ALA A 106 12.29 -6.42 -9.24
CA ALA A 106 11.43 -6.38 -10.43
C ALA A 106 11.00 -4.96 -10.82
N PHE A 107 11.15 -3.98 -9.92
CA PHE A 107 10.93 -2.55 -10.16
C PHE A 107 12.25 -1.77 -10.32
N CYS A 108 13.39 -2.49 -10.44
CA CYS A 108 14.74 -1.95 -10.52
C CYS A 108 15.19 -1.07 -9.33
N SER A 109 14.51 -1.13 -8.18
CA SER A 109 14.94 -0.48 -6.94
C SER A 109 16.03 -1.31 -6.27
N GLY A 110 17.27 -1.16 -6.75
CA GLY A 110 18.45 -1.93 -6.30
C GLY A 110 18.87 -1.67 -4.84
N SER A 111 18.43 -0.56 -4.23
CA SER A 111 18.56 -0.30 -2.78
C SER A 111 17.58 -1.12 -1.93
N GLY A 112 16.53 -1.70 -2.55
CA GLY A 112 15.44 -2.35 -1.84
C GLY A 112 14.54 -1.37 -1.07
N ARG A 113 14.59 -0.06 -1.35
CA ARG A 113 13.82 0.98 -0.64
C ARG A 113 12.37 1.08 -1.10
N LEU A 114 12.08 0.94 -2.40
CA LEU A 114 10.76 1.19 -2.97
C LEU A 114 9.65 0.36 -2.29
N ARG A 115 8.71 1.04 -1.65
CA ARG A 115 7.61 0.45 -0.89
C ARG A 115 6.38 0.23 -1.77
N MET A 116 6.03 1.24 -2.57
CA MET A 116 4.79 1.28 -3.35
C MET A 116 4.94 2.00 -4.69
N THR A 117 4.11 1.65 -5.66
CA THR A 117 3.86 2.44 -6.87
C THR A 117 2.34 2.63 -7.05
N VAL A 118 1.93 3.77 -7.60
CA VAL A 118 0.51 4.10 -7.80
C VAL A 118 0.28 4.47 -9.27
N LYS A 119 -0.56 3.72 -9.96
CA LYS A 119 -1.03 4.02 -11.32
C LYS A 119 -2.16 5.05 -11.22
N MET A 120 -1.89 6.29 -11.64
CA MET A 120 -2.90 7.36 -11.72
C MET A 120 -3.59 7.46 -13.10
N GLY A 121 -2.96 6.90 -14.15
CA GLY A 121 -3.56 6.82 -15.48
C GLY A 121 -3.51 8.13 -16.26
N ASP A 122 -4.45 8.30 -17.18
CA ASP A 122 -4.53 9.37 -18.18
C ASP A 122 -4.85 10.72 -17.54
N LEU A 123 -3.93 11.67 -17.72
CA LEU A 123 -4.06 13.06 -17.25
C LEU A 123 -5.30 13.77 -17.77
N ASN A 124 -5.85 13.36 -18.91
CA ASN A 124 -7.05 13.95 -19.51
C ASN A 124 -8.35 13.52 -18.82
N ILE A 125 -8.35 12.39 -18.11
CA ILE A 125 -9.51 11.84 -17.39
C ILE A 125 -9.50 12.27 -15.92
N LEU A 126 -8.33 12.59 -15.36
CA LEU A 126 -8.19 13.21 -14.05
C LEU A 126 -8.62 14.69 -14.07
N PRO A 127 -9.29 15.20 -13.01
CA PRO A 127 -9.67 16.61 -12.92
C PRO A 127 -8.43 17.51 -12.88
N ALA A 128 -8.56 18.70 -13.46
CA ALA A 128 -7.44 19.64 -13.61
C ALA A 128 -7.04 20.34 -12.30
N ASP A 129 -7.99 20.48 -11.37
CA ASP A 129 -7.76 20.75 -9.96
C ASP A 129 -7.78 19.40 -9.19
N PRO A 130 -6.81 19.08 -8.32
CA PRO A 130 -6.83 17.83 -7.56
C PRO A 130 -7.96 17.74 -6.52
N ASP A 131 -8.50 18.85 -6.02
CA ASP A 131 -9.60 18.85 -5.05
C ASP A 131 -11.00 18.75 -5.72
N ASP A 132 -11.08 18.88 -7.05
CA ASP A 132 -12.30 18.59 -7.83
C ASP A 132 -12.64 17.09 -7.83
N ARG A 133 -13.94 16.76 -7.91
CA ARG A 133 -14.44 15.37 -7.92
C ARG A 133 -13.97 14.61 -9.16
N TYR A 134 -13.43 13.40 -8.98
CA TYR A 134 -13.10 12.51 -10.09
C TYR A 134 -14.36 12.03 -10.84
N THR A 135 -14.30 11.99 -12.16
CA THR A 135 -15.46 11.68 -13.04
C THR A 135 -15.23 10.52 -14.00
N GLY A 136 -14.03 9.91 -14.02
CA GLY A 136 -13.74 8.73 -14.86
C GLY A 136 -14.53 7.47 -14.44
N ILE A 137 -14.99 7.42 -13.18
CA ILE A 137 -15.95 6.43 -12.68
C ILE A 137 -17.30 7.14 -12.46
N PRO A 138 -18.41 6.66 -13.05
CA PRO A 138 -19.74 7.21 -12.79
C PRO A 138 -20.12 7.13 -11.31
N PHE A 139 -20.74 8.19 -10.79
CA PHE A 139 -21.22 8.29 -9.40
C PHE A 139 -20.14 8.19 -8.30
N TYR A 140 -18.85 8.31 -8.65
CA TYR A 140 -17.75 8.23 -7.70
C TYR A 140 -17.78 9.37 -6.67
N ALA A 141 -17.31 9.10 -5.46
CA ALA A 141 -17.43 10.01 -4.31
C ALA A 141 -16.21 10.91 -4.07
N LEU A 142 -15.01 10.51 -4.54
CA LEU A 142 -13.75 11.15 -4.17
C LEU A 142 -13.31 12.25 -5.15
N SER A 143 -12.52 13.20 -4.64
CA SER A 143 -11.70 14.10 -5.46
C SER A 143 -10.50 13.40 -6.10
N GLY A 144 -9.84 14.05 -7.06
CA GLY A 144 -8.63 13.53 -7.70
C GLY A 144 -7.51 13.21 -6.69
N ILE A 145 -7.31 14.05 -5.68
CA ILE A 145 -6.32 13.83 -4.62
C ILE A 145 -6.78 12.77 -3.61
N GLN A 146 -8.07 12.71 -3.29
CA GLN A 146 -8.62 11.66 -2.43
C GLN A 146 -8.53 10.27 -3.09
N LEU A 147 -8.70 10.18 -4.42
CA LEU A 147 -8.45 8.96 -5.19
C LEU A 147 -6.97 8.56 -5.11
N MET A 148 -6.04 9.50 -5.27
CA MET A 148 -4.61 9.21 -5.09
C MET A 148 -4.29 8.74 -3.66
N GLY A 149 -5.00 9.24 -2.65
CA GLY A 149 -4.95 8.77 -1.26
C GLY A 149 -5.55 7.37 -1.06
N HIS A 150 -6.68 7.07 -1.70
CA HIS A 150 -7.28 5.74 -1.72
C HIS A 150 -6.31 4.71 -2.32
N GLU A 151 -5.74 5.02 -3.49
CA GLU A 151 -4.77 4.14 -4.13
C GLU A 151 -3.50 3.94 -3.29
N PHE A 152 -2.99 4.99 -2.63
CA PHE A 152 -1.86 4.86 -1.71
C PHE A 152 -2.20 4.05 -0.44
N GLY A 153 -3.45 4.13 0.04
CA GLY A 153 -3.90 3.41 1.24
C GLY A 153 -3.89 1.88 1.10
N HIS A 154 -4.00 1.34 -0.12
CA HIS A 154 -3.87 -0.10 -0.42
C HIS A 154 -2.52 -0.72 0.00
N HIS A 155 -1.52 0.07 0.41
CA HIS A 155 -0.28 -0.47 0.96
C HIS A 155 -0.45 -1.17 2.31
N TRP A 156 -1.30 -0.63 3.20
CA TRP A 156 -1.53 -1.20 4.53
C TRP A 156 -2.96 -1.71 4.72
N LEU A 157 -3.95 -1.00 4.18
CA LEU A 157 -5.31 -0.94 4.74
C LEU A 157 -6.24 -2.05 4.24
N ALA A 158 -7.44 -2.15 4.83
CA ALA A 158 -8.54 -3.00 4.35
C ALA A 158 -8.28 -4.52 4.21
N ALA A 159 -7.27 -5.05 4.91
CA ALA A 159 -6.90 -6.47 4.88
C ALA A 159 -7.15 -7.23 6.21
N VAL A 160 -7.21 -6.54 7.35
CA VAL A 160 -7.37 -7.17 8.68
C VAL A 160 -8.76 -7.79 8.92
N THR A 161 -8.80 -8.75 9.82
CA THR A 161 -9.98 -9.27 10.50
C THR A 161 -10.02 -8.80 11.97
N PHE A 162 -11.09 -9.12 12.70
CA PHE A 162 -11.11 -8.98 14.17
C PHE A 162 -11.64 -10.25 14.83
N GLN A 163 -11.28 -10.49 16.09
CA GLN A 163 -11.69 -11.65 16.86
C GLN A 163 -12.12 -11.22 18.26
N LYS A 164 -13.35 -11.58 18.64
CA LYS A 164 -13.91 -11.26 19.97
C LYS A 164 -13.50 -12.31 21.01
N GLU A 165 -13.89 -12.09 22.25
CA GLU A 165 -13.58 -12.99 23.38
C GLU A 165 -14.30 -14.35 23.31
N ASP A 166 -15.31 -14.47 22.44
CA ASP A 166 -15.94 -15.75 22.05
C ASP A 166 -15.04 -16.62 21.14
N GLY A 167 -13.95 -16.05 20.63
CA GLY A 167 -13.01 -16.72 19.72
C GLY A 167 -13.44 -16.73 18.26
N ILE A 168 -14.57 -16.12 17.89
CA ILE A 168 -15.04 -16.04 16.51
C ILE A 168 -14.26 -14.96 15.76
N ARG A 169 -13.71 -15.30 14.58
CA ARG A 169 -13.07 -14.34 13.67
C ARG A 169 -14.10 -13.78 12.69
N HIS A 170 -14.10 -12.47 12.57
CA HIS A 170 -15.02 -11.68 11.78
C HIS A 170 -14.28 -10.93 10.65
N CYS A 171 -14.80 -11.02 9.44
CA CYS A 171 -14.37 -10.24 8.27
C CYS A 171 -15.33 -9.08 7.95
N LEU A 172 -16.47 -8.93 8.66
CA LEU A 172 -17.51 -7.92 8.41
C LEU A 172 -17.04 -6.47 8.19
N LEU A 173 -15.87 -6.06 8.69
CA LEU A 173 -15.33 -4.72 8.43
C LEU A 173 -14.79 -4.50 7.01
N ARG A 174 -14.61 -5.57 6.21
CA ARG A 174 -14.11 -5.55 4.84
C ARG A 174 -15.25 -5.66 3.82
N GLY A 175 -15.08 -5.05 2.65
CA GLY A 175 -16.04 -5.11 1.54
C GLY A 175 -16.21 -6.55 1.03
N PHE A 176 -17.44 -7.07 0.98
CA PHE A 176 -17.72 -8.40 0.42
C PHE A 176 -18.02 -8.32 -1.08
N GLU A 177 -17.24 -9.04 -1.88
CA GLU A 177 -17.29 -9.05 -3.35
C GLU A 177 -16.89 -10.45 -3.87
N PRO A 178 -17.86 -11.39 -3.99
CA PRO A 178 -17.57 -12.79 -4.24
C PRO A 178 -17.09 -13.01 -5.68
N SER A 179 -15.77 -13.06 -5.84
CA SER A 179 -15.07 -13.04 -7.13
C SER A 179 -13.96 -14.09 -7.27
N GLY A 180 -13.84 -15.02 -6.32
CA GLY A 180 -12.80 -16.05 -6.29
C GLY A 180 -13.32 -17.46 -5.98
N GLU A 181 -12.48 -18.45 -6.30
CA GLU A 181 -12.68 -19.86 -5.93
C GLU A 181 -12.72 -20.05 -4.40
N PRO A 182 -13.39 -21.09 -3.88
CA PRO A 182 -13.42 -21.41 -2.45
C PRO A 182 -12.02 -21.58 -1.83
N GLN A 183 -11.81 -20.99 -0.65
CA GLN A 183 -10.58 -21.10 0.14
C GLN A 183 -10.89 -21.54 1.56
N SER A 184 -10.16 -22.54 2.07
CA SER A 184 -10.41 -23.10 3.40
C SER A 184 -10.27 -22.06 4.53
N GLY A 185 -11.39 -21.70 5.14
CA GLY A 185 -11.49 -20.78 6.26
C GLY A 185 -12.93 -20.32 6.46
N ASP A 186 -13.25 -19.90 7.67
CA ASP A 186 -14.55 -19.32 8.01
C ASP A 186 -14.35 -17.91 8.58
N CYS A 187 -15.17 -16.99 8.09
CA CYS A 187 -15.26 -15.60 8.49
C CYS A 187 -16.74 -15.20 8.36
N ASP A 188 -17.48 -15.17 9.47
CA ASP A 188 -18.91 -14.88 9.51
C ASP A 188 -19.82 -15.85 8.72
N GLY A 189 -19.38 -17.09 8.48
CA GLY A 189 -20.04 -18.05 7.58
C GLY A 189 -19.59 -17.95 6.12
N TYR A 190 -18.66 -17.04 5.81
CA TYR A 190 -18.18 -16.75 4.46
C TYR A 190 -16.70 -17.07 4.29
N GLN A 191 -16.31 -17.19 3.02
CA GLN A 191 -14.94 -17.49 2.63
C GLN A 191 -14.05 -16.24 2.75
N PRO A 192 -12.84 -16.31 3.36
CA PRO A 192 -11.97 -15.14 3.52
C PRO A 192 -11.57 -14.45 2.21
N GLY A 193 -11.51 -15.21 1.10
CA GLY A 193 -11.26 -14.71 -0.25
C GLY A 193 -12.47 -14.04 -0.94
N SER A 194 -13.66 -14.10 -0.34
CA SER A 194 -14.85 -13.37 -0.84
C SER A 194 -14.89 -11.91 -0.38
N PHE A 195 -13.89 -11.45 0.37
CA PHE A 195 -13.74 -10.06 0.80
C PHE A 195 -12.64 -9.36 0.00
N ASN A 196 -12.93 -8.17 -0.52
CA ASN A 196 -12.02 -7.35 -1.32
C ASN A 196 -11.06 -6.50 -0.45
N GLN A 197 -10.39 -5.51 -1.05
CA GLN A 197 -9.40 -4.65 -0.39
C GLN A 197 -9.98 -3.28 0.00
N HIS A 198 -11.27 -3.21 0.35
CA HIS A 198 -11.91 -1.98 0.84
C HIS A 198 -12.57 -2.22 2.21
N TRP A 199 -12.84 -1.15 2.94
CA TRP A 199 -13.70 -1.24 4.12
C TRP A 199 -15.17 -1.40 3.71
N SER A 200 -15.90 -2.21 4.47
CA SER A 200 -17.33 -2.47 4.32
C SER A 200 -18.13 -1.18 4.39
N TYR A 201 -19.05 -1.00 3.44
CA TYR A 201 -20.08 0.06 3.43
C TYR A 201 -20.83 0.18 4.77
N TYR A 202 -20.93 -0.89 5.55
CA TYR A 202 -21.58 -0.93 6.87
C TYR A 202 -20.63 -0.73 8.06
N PHE A 203 -19.32 -0.59 7.85
CA PHE A 203 -18.34 -0.25 8.88
C PHE A 203 -18.24 1.28 9.07
N ASN A 204 -18.28 1.75 10.31
CA ASN A 204 -18.13 3.16 10.66
C ASN A 204 -16.65 3.59 10.64
N SER A 205 -16.02 3.55 9.46
CA SER A 205 -14.62 3.93 9.26
C SER A 205 -14.44 5.44 9.05
N GLY A 206 -15.35 6.08 8.30
CA GLY A 206 -15.14 7.42 7.72
C GLY A 206 -13.90 7.55 6.83
N SER A 207 -13.38 6.43 6.32
CA SER A 207 -12.04 6.31 5.73
C SER A 207 -11.99 6.68 4.24
N LEU A 208 -10.81 7.04 3.74
CA LEU A 208 -10.50 7.07 2.30
C LEU A 208 -10.70 5.70 1.63
N MET A 209 -10.51 4.60 2.36
CA MET A 209 -10.67 3.22 1.87
C MET A 209 -12.14 2.75 1.85
N TYR A 210 -13.07 3.69 1.64
CA TYR A 210 -14.51 3.51 1.77
C TYR A 210 -14.94 3.13 3.21
N GLY A 211 -16.09 2.47 3.33
CA GLY A 211 -16.93 2.45 4.53
C GLY A 211 -17.70 3.76 4.73
N SER A 212 -18.47 3.82 5.81
CA SER A 212 -19.43 4.91 6.06
C SER A 212 -19.06 5.74 7.28
N MET A 213 -19.70 6.91 7.38
CA MET A 213 -19.88 7.67 8.62
C MET A 213 -21.32 7.44 9.08
N ILE A 214 -21.48 6.73 10.20
CA ILE A 214 -22.72 6.11 10.65
C ILE A 214 -23.25 6.79 11.91
N GLU A 215 -24.48 7.28 11.84
CA GLU A 215 -25.26 7.72 12.99
C GLU A 215 -26.23 6.61 13.42
N ASP A 216 -26.09 6.16 14.66
CA ASP A 216 -27.05 5.29 15.33
C ASP A 216 -28.29 6.10 15.73
N GLN A 217 -29.44 5.76 15.15
CA GLN A 217 -30.71 6.47 15.38
C GLN A 217 -31.58 5.76 16.43
N GLY A 218 -31.07 4.67 17.03
CA GLY A 218 -31.82 3.79 17.90
C GLY A 218 -32.78 2.86 17.16
N GLY A 219 -33.30 1.87 17.89
CA GLY A 219 -34.30 0.91 17.37
C GLY A 219 -33.81 -0.02 16.26
N GLY A 220 -32.50 -0.11 16.03
CA GLY A 220 -31.89 -0.85 14.91
C GLY A 220 -31.72 -0.05 13.62
N SER A 221 -32.09 1.25 13.62
CA SER A 221 -32.00 2.13 12.46
C SER A 221 -30.70 2.93 12.46
N PHE A 222 -29.97 2.92 11.35
CA PHE A 222 -28.69 3.61 11.20
C PHE A 222 -28.70 4.50 9.97
N ARG A 223 -28.29 5.76 10.10
CA ARG A 223 -28.12 6.69 8.97
C ARG A 223 -26.66 6.72 8.53
N LEU A 224 -26.41 6.31 7.29
CA LEU A 224 -25.10 6.29 6.67
C LEU A 224 -24.91 7.58 5.86
N THR A 225 -23.68 8.11 5.90
CA THR A 225 -23.20 9.26 5.13
C THR A 225 -21.74 9.08 4.76
N TYR A 226 -21.23 9.85 3.79
CA TYR A 226 -19.82 9.87 3.45
C TYR A 226 -19.46 11.28 2.95
N ALA A 227 -18.65 12.00 3.70
CA ALA A 227 -18.28 13.38 3.41
C ALA A 227 -16.91 13.71 4.00
N ASN A 228 -16.02 14.26 3.17
CA ASN A 228 -14.65 14.62 3.55
C ASN A 228 -13.84 13.47 4.21
N PRO A 229 -13.73 12.29 3.56
CA PRO A 229 -12.96 11.16 4.09
C PRO A 229 -11.47 11.48 4.22
N LYS A 230 -10.82 10.82 5.18
CA LYS A 230 -9.37 10.86 5.45
C LYS A 230 -8.88 9.48 5.92
N TYR A 231 -7.63 9.30 6.32
CA TYR A 231 -7.24 8.07 7.02
C TYR A 231 -7.83 8.09 8.43
N SER A 232 -8.66 7.11 8.75
CA SER A 232 -9.32 6.96 10.05
C SER A 232 -8.31 6.65 11.17
N PRO A 233 -8.71 6.70 12.46
CA PRO A 233 -7.85 6.25 13.55
C PRO A 233 -7.37 4.79 13.39
N LEU A 234 -8.21 3.89 12.86
CA LEU A 234 -7.78 2.52 12.55
C LEU A 234 -6.76 2.50 11.42
N ASP A 235 -6.99 3.27 10.34
CA ASP A 235 -6.06 3.33 9.22
C ASP A 235 -4.68 3.83 9.68
N GLN A 236 -4.64 4.90 10.47
CA GLN A 236 -3.40 5.45 10.99
C GLN A 236 -2.67 4.47 11.93
N TYR A 237 -3.37 3.59 12.64
CA TYR A 237 -2.75 2.50 13.40
C TYR A 237 -2.11 1.48 12.45
N LEU A 238 -2.85 0.98 11.45
CA LEU A 238 -2.34 0.03 10.46
C LEU A 238 -1.20 0.62 9.60
N MET A 239 -1.20 1.93 9.36
CA MET A 239 -0.10 2.67 8.75
C MET A 239 1.11 2.85 9.69
N GLY A 240 0.95 2.71 11.01
CA GLY A 240 2.04 2.87 11.99
C GLY A 240 2.28 4.32 12.44
N LEU A 241 1.30 5.20 12.22
CA LEU A 241 1.31 6.62 12.60
C LEU A 241 0.64 6.89 13.97
N ARG A 242 -0.04 5.88 14.53
CA ARG A 242 -0.90 6.00 15.71
C ARG A 242 -0.76 4.77 16.62
N ALA A 243 -0.71 4.97 17.94
CA ALA A 243 -0.73 3.90 18.93
C ALA A 243 -2.12 3.23 19.00
N PRO A 244 -2.22 1.95 19.42
CA PRO A 244 -3.51 1.29 19.54
C PRO A 244 -4.45 2.00 20.53
N GLU A 245 -3.94 2.57 21.62
CA GLU A 245 -4.72 3.33 22.60
C GLU A 245 -5.36 4.60 22.01
N GLU A 246 -4.80 5.13 20.93
CA GLU A 246 -5.27 6.33 20.23
C GLU A 246 -6.34 6.03 19.15
N VAL A 247 -6.68 4.76 18.90
CA VAL A 247 -7.68 4.37 17.88
C VAL A 247 -9.11 4.67 18.34
N GLY A 248 -9.40 4.47 19.63
CA GLY A 248 -10.75 4.61 20.19
C GLY A 248 -11.70 3.43 19.85
N PRO A 249 -12.99 3.55 20.17
CA PRO A 249 -13.98 2.51 19.91
C PRO A 249 -14.35 2.44 18.42
N LEU A 250 -14.56 1.23 17.93
CA LEU A 250 -14.97 0.94 16.54
C LEU A 250 -16.33 0.25 16.55
N PHE A 251 -17.14 0.44 15.51
CA PHE A 251 -18.35 -0.38 15.31
C PHE A 251 -18.71 -0.51 13.84
N LEU A 252 -19.43 -1.58 13.53
CA LEU A 252 -20.10 -1.80 12.25
C LEU A 252 -21.58 -2.13 12.46
N VAL A 253 -22.37 -2.07 11.40
CA VAL A 253 -23.77 -2.52 11.38
C VAL A 253 -23.83 -3.87 10.67
N ASP A 254 -24.19 -4.92 11.41
CA ASP A 254 -24.54 -6.20 10.80
C ASP A 254 -25.98 -6.14 10.28
N THR A 255 -26.13 -6.23 8.97
CA THR A 255 -27.41 -6.24 8.25
C THR A 255 -27.96 -7.66 8.02
N GLY A 256 -27.17 -8.70 8.26
CA GLY A 256 -27.42 -10.06 7.80
C GLY A 256 -27.30 -10.26 6.28
N ASP A 257 -26.92 -9.22 5.52
CA ASP A 257 -26.73 -9.27 4.06
C ASP A 257 -25.48 -8.49 3.65
N LEU A 258 -24.45 -9.23 3.22
CA LEU A 258 -23.17 -8.68 2.81
C LEU A 258 -23.16 -8.18 1.35
N SER A 259 -24.22 -8.36 0.56
CA SER A 259 -24.24 -8.00 -0.86
C SER A 259 -24.02 -6.50 -1.11
N GLY A 260 -24.40 -5.63 -0.17
CA GLY A 260 -24.11 -4.21 -0.22
C GLY A 260 -22.72 -3.81 0.27
N SER A 261 -21.96 -4.71 0.91
CA SER A 261 -20.74 -4.37 1.68
C SER A 261 -19.61 -3.76 0.83
N ALA A 262 -19.37 -4.24 -0.40
CA ALA A 262 -18.38 -3.66 -1.31
C ALA A 262 -18.92 -2.50 -2.18
N SER A 263 -20.17 -2.08 -2.01
CA SER A 263 -20.76 -1.02 -2.84
C SER A 263 -20.04 0.31 -2.66
N LEU A 264 -19.92 1.07 -3.75
CA LEU A 264 -19.32 2.41 -3.74
C LEU A 264 -19.91 3.27 -2.60
N PRO A 265 -19.09 4.06 -1.89
CA PRO A 265 -19.56 4.88 -0.78
C PRO A 265 -20.59 5.91 -1.26
N ILE A 266 -21.43 6.35 -0.32
CA ILE A 266 -22.50 7.33 -0.58
C ILE A 266 -21.91 8.60 -1.21
N GLN A 267 -22.59 9.17 -2.22
CA GLN A 267 -22.12 10.41 -2.84
C GLN A 267 -22.12 11.57 -1.82
N PRO A 268 -21.12 12.47 -1.85
CA PRO A 268 -21.08 13.62 -0.95
C PRO A 268 -22.38 14.43 -0.94
N GLY A 269 -22.92 14.67 0.24
CA GLY A 269 -24.20 15.37 0.44
C GLY A 269 -25.46 14.49 0.36
N GLN A 270 -25.33 13.18 0.09
CA GLN A 270 -26.42 12.21 0.21
C GLN A 270 -26.34 11.44 1.55
N SER A 271 -27.41 10.73 1.88
CA SER A 271 -27.48 9.80 3.01
C SER A 271 -28.37 8.60 2.67
N ALA A 272 -28.12 7.47 3.33
CA ALA A 272 -28.96 6.29 3.30
C ALA A 272 -29.38 5.92 4.73
N THR A 273 -30.43 5.13 4.88
CA THR A 273 -30.81 4.50 6.15
C THR A 273 -30.86 2.99 5.97
N VAL A 274 -30.23 2.26 6.88
CA VAL A 274 -30.22 0.79 6.93
C VAL A 274 -30.82 0.32 8.25
N GLN A 275 -31.26 -0.94 8.30
CA GLN A 275 -31.65 -1.63 9.53
C GLN A 275 -30.62 -2.72 9.82
N GLY A 276 -30.31 -2.96 11.09
CA GLY A 276 -29.36 -4.00 11.48
C GLY A 276 -29.08 -4.05 12.98
N VAL A 277 -28.02 -4.77 13.34
CA VAL A 277 -27.49 -4.90 14.70
C VAL A 277 -26.16 -4.15 14.79
N ARG A 278 -25.99 -3.34 15.83
CA ARG A 278 -24.71 -2.68 16.12
C ARG A 278 -23.71 -3.71 16.66
N VAL A 279 -22.54 -3.79 16.03
CA VAL A 279 -21.43 -4.64 16.47
C VAL A 279 -20.24 -3.73 16.83
N ASP A 280 -20.15 -3.35 18.11
CA ASP A 280 -18.97 -2.67 18.65
C ASP A 280 -17.79 -3.63 18.76
N PHE A 281 -16.58 -3.12 18.53
CA PHE A 281 -15.29 -3.81 18.67
C PHE A 281 -14.16 -2.79 18.90
N THR A 282 -12.94 -3.27 19.09
CA THR A 282 -11.76 -2.44 19.39
C THR A 282 -10.56 -2.84 18.54
N VAL A 283 -9.51 -2.02 18.54
CA VAL A 283 -8.21 -2.42 17.99
C VAL A 283 -7.62 -3.65 18.69
N GLN A 284 -7.98 -3.90 19.97
CA GLN A 284 -7.51 -5.08 20.69
C GLN A 284 -8.11 -6.39 20.13
N ASP A 285 -9.31 -6.32 19.54
CA ASP A 285 -9.92 -7.46 18.84
C ASP A 285 -9.27 -7.71 17.48
N ILE A 286 -8.73 -6.66 16.83
CA ILE A 286 -7.86 -6.80 15.65
C ILE A 286 -6.50 -7.39 16.05
N ILE A 287 -5.87 -6.89 17.12
CA ILE A 287 -4.60 -7.41 17.67
C ILE A 287 -4.74 -8.88 18.10
N ARG A 288 -5.90 -9.29 18.61
CA ARG A 288 -6.23 -10.70 18.92
C ARG A 288 -6.25 -11.57 17.66
N ALA A 289 -6.76 -11.04 16.54
CA ALA A 289 -6.90 -11.75 15.29
C ALA A 289 -5.62 -11.79 14.43
N GLU A 290 -4.88 -10.69 14.37
CA GLU A 290 -3.76 -10.48 13.44
C GLU A 290 -2.37 -10.52 14.13
N GLY A 291 -2.35 -10.46 15.46
CA GLY A 291 -1.17 -10.09 16.24
C GLY A 291 -1.00 -8.56 16.31
N PRO A 292 -0.10 -8.06 17.18
CA PRO A 292 0.23 -6.64 17.23
C PRO A 292 0.93 -6.21 15.93
N ARG A 293 0.74 -4.96 15.51
CA ARG A 293 1.48 -4.39 14.38
C ARG A 293 2.99 -4.40 14.65
N VAL A 294 3.77 -4.99 13.74
CA VAL A 294 5.25 -5.00 13.79
C VAL A 294 5.83 -4.49 12.46
N PRO A 295 6.77 -3.52 12.47
CA PRO A 295 7.11 -2.65 13.61
C PRO A 295 5.88 -1.84 14.06
N GLU A 296 5.83 -1.44 15.33
CA GLU A 296 4.73 -0.62 15.87
C GLU A 296 4.58 0.70 15.07
N ARG A 297 5.72 1.27 14.67
CA ARG A 297 5.82 2.53 13.94
C ARG A 297 6.47 2.34 12.57
N GLU A 298 5.96 3.11 11.62
CA GLU A 298 6.52 3.29 10.29
C GLU A 298 7.34 4.59 10.27
N PRO A 299 8.36 4.74 9.40
CA PRO A 299 8.87 6.06 9.07
C PRO A 299 7.72 6.98 8.65
N CYS A 300 7.49 8.06 9.38
CA CYS A 300 6.33 8.93 9.16
C CYS A 300 6.51 9.82 7.91
N HIS A 301 7.77 10.15 7.60
CA HIS A 301 8.15 11.00 6.48
C HIS A 301 8.53 10.13 5.28
N TRP A 302 7.76 10.26 4.20
CA TRP A 302 7.89 9.44 3.00
C TRP A 302 8.47 10.24 1.84
N LYS A 303 9.31 9.62 1.02
CA LYS A 303 9.79 10.25 -0.20
C LYS A 303 9.12 9.69 -1.44
N ALA A 304 8.58 10.56 -2.29
CA ALA A 304 7.93 10.18 -3.54
C ALA A 304 8.50 10.89 -4.77
N ALA A 305 8.39 10.24 -5.93
CA ALA A 305 8.53 10.90 -7.23
C ALA A 305 7.20 10.88 -7.99
N PHE A 306 6.95 11.95 -8.76
CA PHE A 306 5.77 12.09 -9.61
C PHE A 306 6.22 11.99 -11.07
N LEU A 307 5.70 10.98 -11.78
CA LEU A 307 6.17 10.57 -13.11
C LEU A 307 5.07 10.77 -14.16
N ILE A 308 5.44 11.29 -15.34
CA ILE A 308 4.59 11.22 -16.55
C ILE A 308 5.22 10.26 -17.55
N VAL A 309 4.57 9.12 -17.79
CA VAL A 309 4.87 8.24 -18.93
C VAL A 309 4.29 8.84 -20.20
N HIS A 310 5.12 8.99 -21.24
CA HIS A 310 4.72 9.57 -22.53
C HIS A 310 5.22 8.74 -23.71
N ALA A 311 4.55 8.86 -24.85
CA ALA A 311 4.95 8.13 -26.06
C ALA A 311 6.28 8.65 -26.62
N ALA A 312 7.04 7.77 -27.26
CA ALA A 312 8.29 8.09 -27.95
C ALA A 312 8.13 9.29 -28.91
N GLY A 313 9.06 10.25 -28.84
CA GLY A 313 9.04 11.48 -29.63
C GLY A 313 7.90 12.45 -29.33
N THR A 314 7.04 12.14 -28.35
CA THR A 314 5.85 12.93 -27.98
C THR A 314 5.90 13.31 -26.50
N PRO A 315 6.77 14.28 -26.11
CA PRO A 315 6.88 14.71 -24.72
C PRO A 315 5.58 15.39 -24.24
N PRO A 316 5.27 15.35 -22.94
CA PRO A 316 4.08 16.02 -22.39
C PRO A 316 4.11 17.53 -22.63
N SER A 317 2.93 18.14 -22.74
CA SER A 317 2.83 19.59 -22.84
C SER A 317 3.14 20.25 -21.49
N ALA A 318 3.47 21.55 -21.53
CA ALA A 318 3.64 22.33 -20.30
C ALA A 318 2.40 22.27 -19.38
N ALA A 319 1.19 22.15 -19.94
CA ALA A 319 -0.06 22.03 -19.18
C ALA A 319 -0.25 20.66 -18.53
N ASP A 320 0.35 19.59 -19.08
CA ASP A 320 0.36 18.25 -18.48
C ASP A 320 1.31 18.20 -17.29
N ILE A 321 2.51 18.78 -17.46
CA ILE A 321 3.52 18.94 -16.41
C ILE A 321 2.96 19.81 -15.28
N GLU A 322 2.34 20.95 -15.59
CA GLU A 322 1.69 21.82 -14.60
C GLU A 322 0.52 21.11 -13.89
N ARG A 323 -0.23 20.24 -14.58
CA ARG A 323 -1.28 19.43 -13.95
C ARG A 323 -0.70 18.49 -12.91
N VAL A 324 0.36 17.73 -13.23
CA VAL A 324 1.00 16.84 -12.25
C VAL A 324 1.68 17.61 -11.13
N GLU A 325 2.27 18.77 -11.42
CA GLU A 325 2.84 19.66 -10.39
C GLU A 325 1.77 20.13 -9.39
N ARG A 326 0.53 20.42 -9.83
CA ARG A 326 -0.59 20.70 -8.91
C ARG A 326 -0.97 19.49 -8.05
N TYR A 327 -0.99 18.27 -8.60
CA TYR A 327 -1.21 17.05 -7.79
C TYR A 327 -0.07 16.83 -6.77
N ARG A 328 1.18 17.02 -7.19
CA ARG A 328 2.39 16.90 -6.36
C ARG A 328 2.37 17.87 -5.17
N LEU A 329 2.18 19.17 -5.44
CA LEU A 329 2.10 20.23 -4.42
C LEU A 329 0.81 20.21 -3.59
N ARG A 330 -0.21 19.45 -4.02
CA ARG A 330 -1.39 19.17 -3.19
C ARG A 330 -1.20 17.94 -2.31
N TRP A 331 -0.47 16.92 -2.77
CA TRP A 331 -0.22 15.68 -2.03
C TRP A 331 0.46 15.89 -0.68
N GLU A 332 1.54 16.68 -0.62
CA GLU A 332 2.26 16.94 0.64
C GLU A 332 1.35 17.51 1.74
N ARG A 333 0.47 18.45 1.36
CA ARG A 333 -0.54 19.06 2.26
C ARG A 333 -1.68 18.09 2.56
N PHE A 334 -2.18 17.38 1.54
CA PHE A 334 -3.28 16.44 1.69
C PHE A 334 -2.93 15.26 2.60
N TYR A 335 -1.70 14.74 2.53
CA TYR A 335 -1.28 13.61 3.36
C TYR A 335 -1.10 14.01 4.85
N ASP A 336 -0.54 15.19 5.12
CA ASP A 336 -0.48 15.76 6.47
C ASP A 336 -1.90 16.01 7.03
N GLU A 337 -2.78 16.64 6.25
CA GLU A 337 -4.22 16.81 6.59
C GLU A 337 -4.93 15.47 6.83
N ALA A 338 -4.70 14.48 5.97
CA ALA A 338 -5.42 13.20 6.00
C ALA A 338 -4.91 12.23 7.07
N THR A 339 -3.71 12.43 7.62
CA THR A 339 -3.11 11.60 8.67
C THR A 339 -3.18 12.23 10.07
N ASP A 340 -4.01 13.26 10.27
CA ASP A 340 -4.04 14.05 11.51
C ASP A 340 -2.66 14.65 11.88
N GLN A 341 -1.95 15.16 10.87
CA GLN A 341 -0.61 15.78 10.98
C GLN A 341 0.47 14.81 11.49
N ARG A 342 0.32 13.51 11.24
CA ARG A 342 1.24 12.46 11.74
C ARG A 342 2.19 11.90 10.68
N GLY A 343 1.89 12.07 9.40
CA GLY A 343 2.76 11.68 8.30
C GLY A 343 3.00 12.86 7.35
N SER A 344 4.15 12.88 6.67
CA SER A 344 4.50 13.93 5.71
C SER A 344 5.18 13.33 4.48
N PHE A 345 5.28 14.12 3.41
CA PHE A 345 6.02 13.73 2.20
C PHE A 345 7.11 14.74 1.84
N ASP A 346 8.20 14.23 1.28
CA ASP A 346 9.06 14.92 0.33
C ASP A 346 8.71 14.43 -1.08
N THR A 347 8.20 15.30 -1.93
CA THR A 347 7.92 14.99 -3.34
C THR A 347 8.96 15.59 -4.30
N THR A 348 10.07 16.11 -3.80
CA THR A 348 11.16 16.63 -4.65
C THR A 348 12.02 15.50 -5.21
N LEU A 349 12.35 15.59 -6.50
CA LEU A 349 13.35 14.73 -7.13
C LEU A 349 14.73 14.96 -6.47
N ALA A 350 14.98 16.20 -6.01
CA ALA A 350 16.18 16.61 -5.30
C ALA A 350 16.40 15.88 -3.96
N GLY A 351 15.34 15.48 -3.24
CA GLY A 351 15.47 14.87 -1.91
C GLY A 351 15.64 15.85 -0.77
N THR A 352 14.95 16.99 -0.85
CA THR A 352 15.19 18.16 0.00
C THR A 352 13.93 18.67 0.73
N GLY A 353 12.81 17.94 0.65
CA GLY A 353 11.60 18.24 1.42
C GLY A 353 11.84 18.00 2.91
N ALA A 354 11.58 19.00 3.75
CA ALA A 354 11.87 18.96 5.19
C ALA A 354 10.79 18.26 6.05
N GLY A 355 9.71 17.76 5.44
CA GLY A 355 8.54 17.25 6.15
C GLY A 355 7.73 18.36 6.84
N THR A 356 7.01 18.01 7.91
CA THR A 356 6.18 18.94 8.72
C THR A 356 6.68 18.99 10.17
N PRO A 357 6.30 19.99 11.00
CA PRO A 357 6.85 20.13 12.36
C PRO A 357 6.57 18.94 13.29
N THR A 358 5.50 18.19 13.01
CA THR A 358 5.08 16.97 13.72
C THR A 358 5.65 15.68 13.11
N CYS A 359 6.04 15.72 11.83
CA CYS A 359 6.71 14.64 11.13
C CYS A 359 7.80 15.22 10.20
N PRO A 360 8.97 15.60 10.73
CA PRO A 360 10.05 16.15 9.92
C PRO A 360 10.71 15.05 9.09
N ALA A 361 11.39 15.46 8.02
CA ALA A 361 12.46 14.64 7.46
C ALA A 361 13.51 14.42 8.55
N GLY A 362 13.77 13.16 8.93
CA GLY A 362 14.78 12.84 9.92
C GLY A 362 16.17 13.28 9.47
N GLU A 363 17.06 13.58 10.43
CA GLU A 363 18.49 13.71 10.13
C GLU A 363 18.95 12.44 9.43
N THR A 364 19.45 12.57 8.19
CA THR A 364 19.66 11.46 7.26
C THR A 364 20.58 10.39 7.86
N PRO A 365 20.11 9.13 8.03
CA PRO A 365 20.95 8.01 8.43
C PRO A 365 21.85 7.51 7.27
N ASP A 366 22.57 8.42 6.62
CA ASP A 366 23.62 8.11 5.64
C ASP A 366 24.88 7.69 6.43
N GLY A 367 24.76 6.50 7.04
CA GLY A 367 25.57 6.06 8.18
C GLY A 367 25.61 4.55 8.33
N GLY A 368 25.68 3.83 7.20
CA GLY A 368 26.13 2.43 7.09
C GLY A 368 25.59 1.41 8.08
N LEU A 369 24.52 0.70 7.70
CA LEU A 369 24.26 -0.66 8.22
C LEU A 369 25.22 -1.66 7.54
N ASP A 370 26.52 -1.45 7.75
CA ASP A 370 27.61 -2.37 7.40
C ASP A 370 28.36 -2.78 8.69
N GLY A 371 27.56 -3.17 9.70
CA GLY A 371 28.02 -3.76 10.94
C GLY A 371 28.09 -5.28 10.76
N GLY A 372 29.30 -5.79 10.50
CA GLY A 372 29.52 -7.20 10.20
C GLY A 372 29.21 -8.15 11.37
N TYR A 373 28.98 -9.41 11.03
CA TYR A 373 29.19 -10.52 11.95
C TYR A 373 30.66 -10.95 11.88
N ASP A 374 31.55 -10.18 12.49
CA ASP A 374 32.88 -10.63 12.88
C ASP A 374 32.93 -11.02 14.36
N GLY A 375 33.70 -12.07 14.65
CA GLY A 375 33.55 -12.87 15.87
C GLY A 375 34.18 -12.25 17.10
N ALA A 376 33.62 -12.58 18.27
CA ALA A 376 34.30 -12.36 19.55
C ALA A 376 35.65 -13.08 19.56
N ALA A 377 36.72 -12.32 19.75
CA ALA A 377 38.08 -12.80 19.93
C ALA A 377 38.69 -12.10 21.15
N ASP A 378 39.19 -12.88 22.11
CA ASP A 378 39.65 -12.37 23.40
C ASP A 378 40.91 -11.50 23.29
N ALA A 379 40.88 -10.35 23.95
CA ALA A 379 42.03 -9.48 24.19
C ALA A 379 41.84 -8.72 25.52
N GLY A 380 41.90 -9.44 26.65
CA GLY A 380 41.98 -8.83 27.97
C GLY A 380 43.42 -8.45 28.32
N ASP A 381 43.62 -7.26 28.90
CA ASP A 381 44.97 -6.73 29.19
C ASP A 381 45.69 -7.44 30.35
N ASP A 382 46.91 -7.93 30.08
CA ASP A 382 47.86 -8.38 31.11
C ASP A 382 48.65 -7.19 31.69
N ALA A 383 48.28 -6.75 32.89
CA ALA A 383 49.04 -5.74 33.67
C ALA A 383 48.95 -5.99 35.19
N GLY A 384 49.75 -6.93 35.69
CA GLY A 384 49.76 -7.31 37.13
C GLY A 384 50.66 -6.44 38.03
N ALA A 385 50.28 -6.34 39.31
CA ALA A 385 51.16 -5.95 40.42
C ALA A 385 50.61 -6.46 41.77
N ASP A 386 51.49 -7.04 42.60
CA ASP A 386 51.17 -7.84 43.78
C ASP A 386 50.52 -7.08 44.96
N ALA A 387 49.58 -7.75 45.65
CA ALA A 387 49.22 -7.53 47.06
C ALA A 387 48.66 -8.83 47.66
N ALA A 388 48.81 -9.04 48.98
CA ALA A 388 48.69 -10.36 49.63
C ALA A 388 47.72 -10.41 50.83
N ASP A 389 47.45 -11.63 51.30
CA ASP A 389 46.56 -12.04 52.40
C ASP A 389 45.05 -11.73 52.21
N GLY A 390 44.12 -12.56 52.71
CA GLY A 390 44.30 -13.85 53.38
C GLY A 390 43.01 -14.28 54.10
N GLY A 391 42.64 -15.56 54.02
CA GLY A 391 41.45 -16.09 54.68
C GLY A 391 40.88 -17.33 53.98
N ALA A 392 40.63 -18.38 54.75
CA ALA A 392 39.97 -19.60 54.29
C ALA A 392 38.66 -19.80 55.05
N ASP A 393 37.73 -20.54 54.45
CA ASP A 393 36.90 -21.49 55.19
C ASP A 393 36.38 -22.58 54.23
N ALA A 394 36.04 -23.76 54.77
CA ALA A 394 35.76 -24.95 53.99
C ALA A 394 34.42 -25.61 54.34
N GLY A 395 33.77 -26.24 53.35
CA GLY A 395 32.54 -27.02 53.53
C GLY A 395 32.31 -28.01 52.39
N ALA A 396 32.20 -29.29 52.74
CA ALA A 396 31.73 -30.38 51.85
C ALA A 396 30.20 -30.60 52.09
N ASP A 397 29.46 -31.52 51.46
CA ASP A 397 29.76 -32.66 50.57
C ASP A 397 28.48 -32.96 49.73
N PRO A 398 28.52 -33.67 48.58
CA PRO A 398 27.34 -33.86 47.73
C PRO A 398 26.52 -35.13 48.06
N GLY A 399 25.21 -35.09 47.77
CA GLY A 399 24.31 -36.24 47.89
C GLY A 399 24.10 -36.99 46.58
N SER A 400 24.29 -38.31 46.60
CA SER A 400 23.87 -39.29 45.57
C SER A 400 22.33 -39.45 45.54
N ASP A 401 21.69 -39.96 44.49
CA ASP A 401 21.70 -41.40 44.12
C ASP A 401 21.26 -41.70 42.65
N ALA A 402 21.12 -42.99 42.29
CA ALA A 402 20.88 -43.45 40.92
C ALA A 402 20.20 -44.83 40.78
N SER A 403 19.31 -44.95 39.78
CA SER A 403 18.85 -46.20 39.12
C SER A 403 18.28 -45.82 37.73
N VAL A 404 18.48 -46.50 36.59
CA VAL A 404 18.81 -47.89 36.18
C VAL A 404 17.57 -48.76 35.88
N ASP A 405 17.47 -49.16 34.61
CA ASP A 405 16.57 -50.15 33.96
C ASP A 405 15.04 -49.92 34.05
N GLY A 406 14.20 -50.39 33.11
CA GLY A 406 14.45 -51.11 31.85
C GLY A 406 13.41 -52.23 31.62
N GLY A 407 12.63 -52.19 30.53
CA GLY A 407 11.59 -53.20 30.24
C GLY A 407 10.73 -52.87 29.02
N ALA A 408 10.07 -53.88 28.43
CA ALA A 408 9.37 -53.79 27.14
C ALA A 408 8.03 -54.57 27.09
N ASP A 409 7.39 -54.54 25.91
CA ASP A 409 6.49 -55.53 25.30
C ASP A 409 4.93 -55.46 25.41
N ALA A 410 4.34 -55.67 24.22
CA ALA A 410 3.11 -56.43 23.86
C ALA A 410 1.70 -55.77 23.73
N GLY A 411 1.00 -56.11 22.63
CA GLY A 411 -0.41 -55.76 22.28
C GLY A 411 -0.51 -54.92 20.98
N ARG A 412 -0.84 -55.38 19.75
CA ARG A 412 -1.66 -56.50 19.20
C ARG A 412 -3.16 -56.38 19.45
N ASP A 413 -4.09 -56.55 18.49
CA ASP A 413 -4.12 -56.67 17.01
C ASP A 413 -5.42 -55.95 16.51
N ALA A 414 -5.85 -55.79 15.24
CA ALA A 414 -5.51 -56.25 13.88
C ALA A 414 -5.97 -55.15 12.84
N GLY A 415 -6.04 -55.31 11.51
CA GLY A 415 -5.76 -56.42 10.59
C GLY A 415 -5.86 -56.02 9.09
N GLU A 416 -5.53 -56.94 8.18
CA GLU A 416 -5.53 -56.79 6.70
C GLU A 416 -6.95 -56.83 6.07
N ASP A 417 -7.25 -56.71 4.76
CA ASP A 417 -6.58 -56.97 3.45
C ASP A 417 -6.95 -55.86 2.43
N ALA A 418 -6.11 -55.38 1.50
CA ALA A 418 -5.36 -56.01 0.40
C ALA A 418 -6.19 -56.28 -0.88
N GLY A 419 -5.68 -55.83 -2.02
CA GLY A 419 -6.30 -55.98 -3.36
C GLY A 419 -5.68 -55.03 -4.39
N SER A 420 -5.05 -55.55 -5.43
CA SER A 420 -4.37 -54.75 -6.47
C SER A 420 -4.22 -55.55 -7.77
N ASP A 421 -4.99 -55.18 -8.80
CA ASP A 421 -4.94 -55.79 -10.12
C ASP A 421 -4.52 -54.76 -11.18
N ALA A 422 -3.56 -55.15 -12.03
CA ALA A 422 -3.17 -54.40 -13.22
C ALA A 422 -3.30 -55.28 -14.46
N GLY A 423 -3.92 -54.75 -15.51
CA GLY A 423 -4.13 -55.46 -16.78
C GLY A 423 -3.98 -54.52 -17.96
N LEU A 424 -3.02 -54.84 -18.83
CA LEU A 424 -2.85 -54.23 -20.15
C LEU A 424 -3.53 -55.12 -21.19
N ASP A 425 -4.13 -54.53 -22.22
CA ASP A 425 -3.83 -54.98 -23.58
C ASP A 425 -4.15 -53.89 -24.63
N ALA A 426 -3.64 -54.07 -25.86
CA ALA A 426 -3.56 -53.00 -26.87
C ALA A 426 -4.52 -53.14 -28.06
N GLY A 427 -4.85 -51.99 -28.67
CA GLY A 427 -5.49 -51.87 -29.98
C GLY A 427 -5.39 -50.40 -30.44
N GLY A 428 -5.15 -50.12 -31.73
CA GLY A 428 -4.76 -48.76 -32.11
C GLY A 428 -4.95 -48.32 -33.56
N ASP A 429 -4.54 -47.06 -33.74
CA ASP A 429 -4.24 -46.31 -34.98
C ASP A 429 -5.35 -45.51 -35.70
N SER A 430 -4.88 -44.41 -36.32
CA SER A 430 -5.50 -43.50 -37.28
C SER A 430 -6.55 -42.47 -36.79
N GLY A 431 -6.18 -41.18 -36.89
CA GLY A 431 -7.09 -40.04 -36.66
C GLY A 431 -6.34 -38.74 -36.30
N ALA A 432 -6.05 -37.89 -37.29
CA ALA A 432 -5.26 -36.66 -37.09
C ALA A 432 -6.14 -35.39 -37.01
N GLY A 433 -5.72 -34.39 -36.22
CA GLY A 433 -6.26 -33.02 -36.33
C GLY A 433 -6.22 -32.13 -35.09
N SER A 434 -5.20 -31.26 -35.01
CA SER A 434 -5.18 -29.94 -34.32
C SER A 434 -6.21 -29.65 -33.19
N GLY A 435 -5.80 -29.85 -31.94
CA GLY A 435 -6.52 -29.32 -30.76
C GLY A 435 -5.97 -27.94 -30.36
N SER A 436 -6.49 -26.86 -30.94
CA SER A 436 -6.07 -25.49 -30.59
C SER A 436 -6.73 -25.00 -29.30
N GLY A 437 -5.93 -24.63 -28.30
CA GLY A 437 -6.42 -24.05 -27.05
C GLY A 437 -6.71 -22.56 -27.18
N CYS A 438 -8.00 -22.18 -27.16
CA CYS A 438 -8.44 -20.79 -27.00
C CYS A 438 -9.84 -20.76 -26.34
N GLY A 439 -10.03 -19.91 -25.34
CA GLY A 439 -11.22 -19.92 -24.47
C GLY A 439 -11.73 -18.53 -24.05
N CYS A 440 -11.55 -17.50 -24.88
CA CYS A 440 -12.07 -16.17 -24.59
C CYS A 440 -13.60 -16.12 -24.77
N GLY A 441 -14.34 -15.97 -23.67
CA GLY A 441 -15.79 -15.84 -23.68
C GLY A 441 -16.27 -14.45 -24.09
N SER A 442 -16.48 -14.22 -25.39
CA SER A 442 -17.18 -13.04 -25.90
C SER A 442 -18.69 -13.28 -26.01
N VAL A 443 -19.52 -12.38 -25.46
CA VAL A 443 -20.97 -12.36 -25.71
C VAL A 443 -21.37 -10.94 -26.11
N GLY A 444 -21.96 -10.78 -27.29
CA GLY A 444 -22.49 -9.50 -27.76
C GLY A 444 -23.93 -9.24 -27.28
N GLY A 445 -24.34 -7.97 -27.30
CA GLY A 445 -25.76 -7.59 -27.16
C GLY A 445 -26.58 -7.86 -28.44
N PRO A 446 -27.76 -7.23 -28.64
CA PRO A 446 -28.00 -5.81 -28.34
C PRO A 446 -29.39 -5.45 -27.76
N ALA A 447 -29.60 -4.13 -27.62
CA ALA A 447 -30.88 -3.40 -27.61
C ALA A 447 -31.78 -3.49 -26.35
N GLY A 448 -31.80 -2.39 -25.58
CA GLY A 448 -32.73 -2.14 -24.48
C GLY A 448 -32.96 -0.63 -24.25
N LEU A 449 -33.52 0.06 -25.26
CA LEU A 449 -33.78 1.51 -25.19
C LEU A 449 -35.00 1.83 -24.30
N LEU A 450 -34.76 2.46 -23.14
CA LEU A 450 -35.81 3.02 -22.29
C LEU A 450 -36.04 4.51 -22.58
N SER A 451 -37.08 4.80 -23.36
CA SER A 451 -37.47 6.16 -23.76
C SER A 451 -38.17 6.92 -22.62
N LEU A 452 -37.51 7.93 -22.05
CA LEU A 452 -38.10 8.79 -21.01
C LEU A 452 -39.06 9.83 -21.62
N GLY A 453 -40.36 9.53 -21.64
CA GLY A 453 -41.39 10.38 -22.27
C GLY A 453 -41.80 11.60 -21.45
N LEU A 454 -41.46 12.80 -21.93
CA LEU A 454 -41.84 14.08 -21.31
C LEU A 454 -43.28 14.49 -21.64
N LEU A 455 -44.22 14.27 -20.72
CA LEU A 455 -45.66 14.57 -20.92
C LEU A 455 -46.03 16.03 -20.59
N LEU A 456 -45.95 16.92 -21.59
CA LEU A 456 -46.47 18.29 -21.53
C LEU A 456 -47.94 18.35 -22.01
N GLY A 457 -48.89 18.28 -21.07
CA GLY A 457 -50.34 18.25 -21.37
C GLY A 457 -51.11 19.50 -20.94
N LEU A 458 -51.16 20.55 -21.77
CA LEU A 458 -51.94 21.77 -21.49
C LEU A 458 -52.95 22.18 -22.60
N ARG A 459 -54.19 21.69 -22.42
CA ARG A 459 -55.49 22.29 -22.79
C ARG A 459 -55.57 23.30 -23.97
N ARG A 460 -56.33 22.91 -25.00
CA ARG A 460 -57.47 23.65 -25.62
C ARG A 460 -58.36 22.60 -26.29
N ARG A 461 -59.68 22.54 -26.03
CA ARG A 461 -60.78 23.36 -26.62
C ARG A 461 -60.70 23.38 -28.16
N ARG A 462 -61.72 22.96 -28.91
CA ARG A 462 -63.12 22.62 -28.55
C ARG A 462 -63.46 21.18 -28.89
#